data_AF-A0A497MUS9-F1
#
_entry.id   AF-A0A497MUS9-F1
#
_cell.length_a   1.000
_cell.length_b   1.000
_cell.length_c   1.000
_cell.angle_alpha   90.00
_cell.angle_beta   90.00
_cell.angle_gamma   90.00
#
_symmetry.space_group_name_H-M   'P 1'
#
loop_
_entity.id
_entity.type
_entity.pdbx_description
1 polymer ?
#
loop_
_entity_poly.entity_id
_entity_poly.type
_entity_poly.pdbx_seq_one_letter_code
_entity_poly.pdbx_strand_id
1 'polypeptide(L)'
;MKLTKTSGKVAAVYAVFLGVFYIVIGVIECVEGFNAVFFMSESRILEWIPAEFAPADFFGGLSAVVIGAAYLGVVGLWKAKFESLSFLLVGALMSTVFGVLYLLVFGANGFGAYLAGEEWEWTTDIARPEIWLFFASLPLGYFALNNTRGKTR
;
A
#
# COMPACT_ATOMS: atom_id res chain seq x y z
N MET A 1 -25.56 -1.60 0.08
CA MET A 1 -25.56 -2.93 -0.57
C MET A 1 -25.58 -3.96 0.55
N LYS A 2 -26.50 -4.93 0.58
CA LYS A 2 -26.47 -5.99 1.63
C LYS A 2 -25.29 -6.92 1.32
N LEU A 3 -24.48 -7.27 2.33
CA LEU A 3 -23.40 -8.25 2.22
C LEU A 3 -23.98 -9.59 1.75
N THR A 4 -23.85 -9.88 0.46
CA THR A 4 -24.18 -11.19 -0.10
C THR A 4 -22.97 -12.11 0.01
N LYS A 5 -23.21 -13.42 0.10
CA LYS A 5 -22.14 -14.42 0.17
C LYS A 5 -21.18 -14.33 -1.03
N THR A 6 -21.67 -13.92 -2.20
CA THR A 6 -20.88 -13.75 -3.43
C THR A 6 -20.04 -12.48 -3.39
N SER A 7 -20.61 -11.33 -3.01
CA SER A 7 -19.85 -10.07 -2.93
C SER A 7 -18.75 -10.11 -1.86
N GLY A 8 -19.00 -10.78 -0.73
CA GLY A 8 -17.97 -10.99 0.30
C GLY A 8 -16.81 -11.86 -0.19
N LYS A 9 -17.08 -12.91 -0.97
CA LYS A 9 -16.02 -13.74 -1.57
C LYS A 9 -15.14 -12.96 -2.54
N VAL A 10 -15.74 -12.17 -3.42
CA VAL A 10 -15.00 -11.35 -4.39
C VAL A 10 -14.11 -10.34 -3.67
N ALA A 11 -14.66 -9.62 -2.68
CA ALA A 11 -13.89 -8.67 -1.87
C ALA A 11 -12.73 -9.35 -1.12
N ALA A 12 -12.94 -10.54 -0.58
CA ALA A 12 -11.90 -11.29 0.12
C ALA A 12 -10.77 -11.72 -0.82
N VAL A 13 -11.10 -12.26 -2.01
CA VAL A 13 -10.10 -12.64 -3.01
C VAL A 13 -9.30 -11.42 -3.46
N TYR A 14 -9.98 -10.32 -3.75
CA TYR A 14 -9.34 -9.08 -4.15
C TYR A 14 -8.43 -8.51 -3.05
N ALA A 15 -8.87 -8.52 -1.79
CA ALA A 15 -8.06 -8.15 -0.64
C ALA A 15 -6.82 -9.05 -0.50
N VAL A 16 -6.95 -10.36 -0.68
CA VAL A 16 -5.82 -11.29 -0.61
C VAL A 16 -4.80 -10.99 -1.72
N PHE A 17 -5.24 -10.79 -2.96
CA PHE A 17 -4.35 -10.40 -4.05
C PHE A 17 -3.59 -9.11 -3.72
N LEU A 18 -4.33 -8.08 -3.32
CA LEU A 18 -3.74 -6.79 -2.97
C LEU A 18 -2.76 -6.90 -1.80
N GLY A 19 -3.09 -7.73 -0.79
CA GLY A 19 -2.23 -8.00 0.35
C GLY A 19 -0.93 -8.71 -0.02
N VAL A 20 -0.99 -9.67 -0.95
CA VAL A 20 0.23 -10.33 -1.49
C VAL A 20 1.12 -9.31 -2.21
N PHE A 21 0.56 -8.44 -3.05
CA PHE A 21 1.35 -7.40 -3.72
C PHE A 21 2.03 -6.46 -2.74
N TYR A 22 1.29 -5.99 -1.72
CA TYR A 22 1.85 -5.16 -0.65
C TYR A 22 3.00 -5.84 0.09
N ILE A 23 2.88 -7.14 0.40
CA ILE A 23 3.96 -7.89 1.06
C ILE A 23 5.16 -8.06 0.16
N VAL A 24 4.96 -8.45 -1.11
CA VAL A 24 6.07 -8.70 -2.04
C VAL A 24 6.88 -7.42 -2.24
N ILE A 25 6.21 -6.32 -2.54
CA ILE A 25 6.86 -5.00 -2.71
C ILE A 25 7.51 -4.58 -1.39
N GLY A 26 6.78 -4.66 -0.28
CA GLY A 26 7.30 -4.23 1.00
C GLY A 26 8.54 -4.99 1.47
N VAL A 27 8.60 -6.30 1.21
CA VAL A 27 9.80 -7.10 1.48
C VAL A 27 10.97 -6.65 0.61
N ILE A 28 10.74 -6.39 -0.68
CA ILE A 28 11.78 -5.91 -1.60
C ILE A 28 12.36 -4.58 -1.11
N GLU A 29 11.52 -3.60 -0.79
CA GLU A 29 11.93 -2.28 -0.29
C GLU A 29 12.61 -2.36 1.09
N CYS A 30 12.11 -3.23 1.98
CA CYS A 30 12.78 -3.50 3.26
C CYS A 30 14.19 -4.05 3.07
N VAL A 31 14.36 -5.00 2.17
CA VAL A 31 15.67 -5.61 1.89
C VAL A 31 16.61 -4.55 1.30
N GLU A 32 16.15 -3.78 0.32
CA GLU A 32 16.95 -2.70 -0.27
C GLU A 32 17.32 -1.61 0.75
N GLY A 33 16.37 -1.19 1.58
CA GLY A 33 16.57 -0.17 2.62
C GLY A 33 17.38 -0.65 3.83
N PHE A 34 17.60 -1.96 3.99
CA PHE A 34 18.28 -2.51 5.17
C PHE A 34 19.72 -2.01 5.30
N ASN A 35 20.49 -2.05 4.20
CA ASN A 35 21.88 -1.62 4.22
C ASN A 35 22.03 -0.12 4.48
N ALA A 36 21.16 0.69 3.88
CA ALA A 36 21.14 2.13 4.06
C ALA A 36 20.91 2.50 5.53
N VAL A 37 19.99 1.81 6.21
CA VAL A 37 19.63 2.11 7.60
C VAL A 37 20.62 1.52 8.62
N PHE A 38 21.06 0.27 8.46
CA PHE A 38 21.81 -0.44 9.50
C PHE A 38 23.33 -0.43 9.30
N PHE A 39 23.80 -0.30 8.06
CA PHE A 39 25.23 -0.32 7.72
C PHE A 39 25.73 1.01 7.15
N MET A 40 24.86 2.02 7.02
CA MET A 40 25.15 3.30 6.36
C MET A 40 25.84 3.11 5.00
N SER A 41 25.37 2.09 4.27
CA SER A 41 25.92 1.72 2.97
C SER A 41 24.85 1.89 1.90
N GLU A 42 25.19 2.57 0.82
CA GLU A 42 24.34 2.72 -0.37
C GLU A 42 24.41 1.51 -1.31
N SER A 43 25.11 0.45 -0.91
CA SER A 43 25.18 -0.80 -1.66
C SER A 43 23.81 -1.46 -1.75
N ARG A 44 23.29 -1.56 -2.98
CA ARG A 44 22.04 -2.26 -3.29
C ARG A 44 22.21 -3.77 -3.17
N ILE A 45 21.16 -4.47 -2.74
CA ILE A 45 21.19 -5.92 -2.54
C ILE A 45 20.63 -6.64 -3.78
N LEU A 46 19.61 -6.08 -4.38
CA LEU A 46 18.86 -6.58 -5.52
C LEU A 46 19.15 -5.73 -6.76
N GLU A 47 20.40 -5.78 -7.24
CA GLU A 47 20.86 -5.00 -8.40
C GLU A 47 20.07 -5.26 -9.70
N TRP A 48 19.41 -6.42 -9.80
CA TRP A 48 18.59 -6.80 -10.93
C TRP A 48 17.21 -6.10 -10.96
N ILE A 49 16.82 -5.39 -9.90
CA ILE A 49 15.60 -4.59 -9.85
C ILE A 49 15.94 -3.11 -10.05
N PRO A 50 15.30 -2.39 -10.98
CA PRO A 50 15.50 -0.96 -11.14
C PRO A 50 15.21 -0.19 -9.84
N ALA A 51 16.03 0.81 -9.50
CA ALA A 51 15.90 1.60 -8.26
C ALA A 51 14.54 2.31 -8.17
N GLU A 52 13.99 2.67 -9.32
CA GLU A 52 12.67 3.32 -9.47
C GLU A 52 11.52 2.44 -8.99
N PHE A 53 11.64 1.12 -9.18
CA PHE A 53 10.61 0.13 -8.81
C PHE A 53 10.81 -0.42 -7.39
N ALA A 54 12.00 -0.29 -6.84
CA ALA A 54 12.36 -0.75 -5.51
C ALA A 54 13.25 0.30 -4.83
N PRO A 55 12.67 1.43 -4.39
CA PRO A 55 13.41 2.41 -3.63
C PRO A 55 13.95 1.78 -2.33
N ALA A 56 15.14 2.21 -1.90
CA ALA A 56 15.75 1.76 -0.65
C ALA A 56 15.05 2.41 0.56
N ASP A 57 13.80 2.00 0.81
CA ASP A 57 12.92 2.56 1.84
C ASP A 57 12.53 1.49 2.86
N PHE A 58 13.33 1.37 3.93
CA PHE A 58 13.10 0.34 4.95
C PHE A 58 11.76 0.51 5.67
N PHE A 59 11.40 1.74 6.01
CA PHE A 59 10.18 2.04 6.77
C PHE A 59 8.94 1.98 5.89
N GLY A 60 9.03 2.47 4.65
CA GLY A 60 8.02 2.29 3.61
C GLY A 60 7.73 0.82 3.37
N GLY A 61 8.78 0.04 3.11
CA GLY A 61 8.67 -1.39 2.91
C GLY A 61 8.03 -2.12 4.09
N LEU A 62 8.42 -1.78 5.33
CA LEU A 62 7.86 -2.40 6.53
C LEU A 62 6.37 -2.08 6.66
N SER A 63 5.99 -0.83 6.38
CA SER A 63 4.60 -0.41 6.39
C SER A 63 3.78 -1.16 5.33
N ALA A 64 4.33 -1.37 4.13
CA ALA A 64 3.70 -2.13 3.06
C ALA A 64 3.49 -3.59 3.48
N VAL A 65 4.44 -4.22 4.16
CA VAL A 65 4.28 -5.56 4.73
C VAL A 65 3.14 -5.60 5.75
N VAL A 66 3.05 -4.61 6.65
CA VAL A 66 1.97 -4.52 7.65
C VAL A 66 0.61 -4.31 6.99
N ILE A 67 0.52 -3.44 5.98
CA ILE A 67 -0.70 -3.23 5.18
C ILE A 67 -1.13 -4.54 4.51
N GLY A 68 -0.18 -5.25 3.90
CA GLY A 68 -0.47 -6.51 3.24
C GLY A 68 -0.92 -7.60 4.22
N ALA A 69 -0.31 -7.69 5.40
CA ALA A 69 -0.74 -8.57 6.47
C ALA A 69 -2.17 -8.25 6.95
N ALA A 70 -2.52 -6.96 7.07
CA ALA A 70 -3.89 -6.54 7.40
C ALA A 70 -4.89 -7.00 6.34
N TYR A 71 -4.54 -6.90 5.05
CA TYR A 71 -5.36 -7.43 3.97
C TYR A 71 -5.47 -8.96 3.95
N LEU A 72 -4.40 -9.69 4.28
CA LEU A 72 -4.46 -11.14 4.44
C LEU A 72 -5.29 -11.58 5.66
N GLY A 73 -5.40 -10.75 6.70
CA GLY A 73 -6.30 -10.96 7.84
C GLY A 73 -7.79 -11.07 7.45
N VAL A 74 -8.15 -10.69 6.23
CA VAL A 74 -9.49 -10.82 5.65
C VAL A 74 -9.86 -12.28 5.34
N VAL A 75 -8.97 -13.27 5.47
CA VAL A 75 -9.30 -14.69 5.24
C VAL A 75 -10.53 -15.19 6.04
N GLY A 76 -10.84 -14.57 7.19
CA GLY A 76 -12.07 -14.84 7.94
C GLY A 76 -13.39 -14.41 7.26
N LEU A 77 -13.34 -13.50 6.27
CA LEU A 77 -14.49 -13.02 5.49
C LEU A 77 -15.14 -14.16 4.68
N TRP A 78 -14.40 -15.24 4.40
CA TRP A 78 -14.92 -16.45 3.73
C TRP A 78 -16.07 -17.12 4.50
N LYS A 79 -16.14 -16.89 5.81
CA LYS A 79 -17.23 -17.37 6.69
C LYS A 79 -18.29 -16.30 6.98
N ALA A 80 -18.29 -15.19 6.24
CA ALA A 80 -19.21 -14.05 6.43
C ALA A 80 -19.18 -13.46 7.85
N LYS A 81 -18.06 -13.59 8.57
CA LYS A 81 -17.88 -12.95 9.87
C LYS A 81 -17.67 -11.46 9.66
N PHE A 82 -18.57 -10.65 10.22
CA PHE A 82 -18.48 -9.18 10.19
C PHE A 82 -17.19 -8.64 10.82
N GLU A 83 -16.58 -9.40 11.73
CA GLU A 83 -15.29 -9.11 12.37
C GLU A 83 -14.15 -8.95 11.36
N SER A 84 -14.23 -9.65 10.22
CA SER A 84 -13.22 -9.58 9.16
C SER A 84 -13.31 -8.31 8.32
N LEU A 85 -14.39 -7.53 8.45
CA LEU A 85 -14.54 -6.24 7.77
C LEU A 85 -13.64 -5.17 8.40
N SER A 86 -13.29 -5.32 9.69
CA SER A 86 -12.35 -4.45 10.39
C SER A 86 -10.95 -4.54 9.80
N PHE A 87 -10.46 -5.74 9.48
CA PHE A 87 -9.17 -5.92 8.80
C PHE A 87 -9.15 -5.24 7.43
N LEU A 88 -10.25 -5.33 6.67
CA LEU A 88 -10.38 -4.67 5.38
C LEU A 88 -10.33 -3.14 5.51
N LEU A 89 -11.01 -2.57 6.52
CA LEU A 89 -10.98 -1.14 6.82
C LEU A 89 -9.60 -0.68 7.28
N VAL A 90 -8.93 -1.43 8.16
CA VAL A 90 -7.58 -1.10 8.63
C VAL A 90 -6.58 -1.12 7.47
N GLY A 91 -6.62 -2.17 6.63
CA GLY A 91 -5.78 -2.24 5.43
C GLY A 91 -6.01 -1.05 4.50
N ALA A 92 -7.28 -0.70 4.22
CA ALA A 92 -7.62 0.44 3.37
C ALA A 92 -7.21 1.78 3.97
N LEU A 93 -7.38 1.97 5.27
CA LEU A 93 -6.98 3.19 5.97
C LEU A 93 -5.46 3.35 5.96
N MET A 94 -4.71 2.30 6.29
CA MET A 94 -3.24 2.33 6.26
C MET A 94 -2.71 2.56 4.84
N SER A 95 -3.26 1.85 3.85
CA SER A 95 -2.98 2.07 2.42
C SER A 95 -3.23 3.52 2.00
N THR A 96 -4.32 4.14 2.49
CA THR A 96 -4.62 5.55 2.24
C THR A 96 -3.61 6.48 2.87
N VAL A 97 -3.25 6.25 4.14
CA VAL A 97 -2.28 7.10 4.85
C VAL A 97 -0.94 7.11 4.12
N PHE A 98 -0.40 5.94 3.77
CA PHE A 98 0.88 5.84 3.07
C PHE A 98 0.80 6.30 1.61
N GLY A 99 -0.27 5.97 0.89
CA GLY A 99 -0.46 6.46 -0.48
C GLY A 99 -0.52 7.99 -0.57
N VAL A 100 -1.27 8.63 0.35
CA VAL A 100 -1.34 10.10 0.43
C VAL A 100 0.01 10.68 0.85
N LEU A 101 0.70 10.06 1.81
CA LEU A 101 2.04 10.48 2.22
C LEU A 101 2.99 10.53 1.02
N TYR A 102 3.04 9.48 0.20
CA TYR A 102 3.93 9.44 -0.96
C TYR A 102 3.50 10.39 -2.08
N LEU A 103 2.20 10.64 -2.27
CA LEU A 103 1.72 11.70 -3.15
C LEU A 103 2.15 13.10 -2.68
N LEU A 104 2.17 13.34 -1.36
CA LEU A 104 2.66 14.59 -0.79
C LEU A 104 4.17 14.74 -0.99
N VAL A 105 4.94 13.65 -0.85
CA VAL A 105 6.39 13.64 -1.14
C VAL A 105 6.64 13.97 -2.60
N PHE A 106 5.93 13.32 -3.53
CA PHE A 106 5.98 13.65 -4.96
C PHE A 106 5.69 15.13 -5.21
N GLY A 107 4.63 15.68 -4.60
CA GLY A 107 4.30 17.10 -4.73
C GLY A 107 5.36 18.03 -4.14
N ALA A 108 5.97 17.65 -3.02
CA ALA A 108 7.03 18.41 -2.35
C ALA A 108 8.30 18.46 -3.20
N ASN A 109 8.71 17.33 -3.79
CA ASN A 109 9.87 17.26 -4.67
C ASN A 109 9.67 18.13 -5.92
N GLY A 110 8.52 18.01 -6.59
CA GLY A 110 8.21 18.82 -7.76
C GLY A 110 8.14 20.32 -7.46
N PHE A 111 7.54 20.69 -6.32
CA PHE A 111 7.51 22.09 -5.88
C PHE A 111 8.90 22.62 -5.53
N GLY A 112 9.74 21.80 -4.89
CA GLY A 112 11.13 22.13 -4.58
C GLY A 112 11.95 22.40 -5.83
N ALA A 113 11.89 21.50 -6.82
CA ALA A 113 12.60 21.66 -8.10
C ALA A 113 12.12 22.91 -8.86
N TYR A 114 10.80 23.16 -8.88
CA TYR A 114 10.24 24.37 -9.48
C TYR A 114 10.80 25.65 -8.87
N LEU A 115 10.94 25.70 -7.54
CA LEU A 115 11.52 26.85 -6.84
C LEU A 115 13.03 26.99 -7.07
N ALA A 116 13.75 25.87 -7.17
CA ALA A 116 15.18 25.83 -7.44
C ALA A 116 15.54 26.14 -8.90
N GLY A 117 14.56 26.04 -9.82
CA GLY A 117 14.80 26.11 -11.26
C GLY A 117 15.54 24.88 -11.81
N GLU A 118 15.45 23.76 -11.11
CA GLU A 118 16.09 22.49 -11.48
C GLU A 118 15.13 21.60 -12.28
N GLU A 119 15.67 20.69 -13.08
CA GLU A 119 14.87 19.66 -13.75
C GLU A 119 14.43 18.60 -12.74
N TRP A 120 13.15 18.22 -12.81
CA TRP A 120 12.56 17.20 -11.94
C TRP A 120 12.19 15.96 -12.73
N GLU A 121 12.77 14.82 -12.34
CA GLU A 121 12.40 13.51 -12.84
C GLU A 121 11.13 12.98 -12.17
N TRP A 122 9.98 13.59 -12.48
CA TRP A 122 8.69 13.21 -11.91
C TRP A 122 8.32 11.72 -12.12
N THR A 123 8.87 11.08 -13.15
CA THR A 123 8.61 9.67 -13.47
C THR A 123 9.13 8.72 -12.41
N THR A 124 10.25 9.05 -11.75
CA THR A 124 10.84 8.19 -10.70
C THR A 124 10.04 8.33 -9.40
N ASP A 125 9.62 9.55 -9.06
CA ASP A 125 8.82 9.79 -7.85
C ASP A 125 7.40 9.18 -7.94
N ILE A 126 6.77 9.21 -9.12
CA ILE A 126 5.42 8.64 -9.30
C ILE A 126 5.43 7.12 -9.49
N ALA A 127 6.58 6.52 -9.82
CA ALA A 127 6.73 5.08 -9.98
C ALA A 127 6.61 4.31 -8.66
N ARG A 128 6.60 5.02 -7.52
CA ARG A 128 6.44 4.44 -6.18
C ARG A 128 5.23 3.49 -6.12
N PRO A 129 5.45 2.18 -5.89
CA PRO A 129 4.38 1.20 -5.98
C PRO A 129 3.24 1.44 -4.99
N GLU A 130 3.51 2.04 -3.83
CA GLU A 130 2.54 2.30 -2.77
C GLU A 130 1.46 3.29 -3.20
N ILE A 131 1.79 4.23 -4.10
CA ILE A 131 0.82 5.16 -4.70
C ILE A 131 -0.20 4.38 -5.53
N TRP A 132 0.28 3.44 -6.36
CA TRP A 132 -0.56 2.64 -7.23
C TRP A 132 -1.39 1.62 -6.45
N LEU A 133 -0.78 0.99 -5.43
CA LEU A 133 -1.48 0.09 -4.53
C LEU A 133 -2.55 0.81 -3.70
N PHE A 134 -2.34 2.08 -3.37
CA PHE A 134 -3.37 2.93 -2.77
C PHE A 134 -4.58 3.11 -3.69
N PHE A 135 -4.37 3.50 -4.96
CA PHE A 135 -5.49 3.61 -5.90
C PHE A 135 -6.22 2.28 -6.10
N ALA A 136 -5.47 1.17 -6.16
CA ALA A 136 -6.03 -0.18 -6.24
C ALA A 136 -6.82 -0.56 -4.97
N SER A 137 -6.53 0.05 -3.82
CA SER A 137 -7.22 -0.27 -2.57
C SER A 137 -8.55 0.48 -2.38
N LEU A 138 -8.78 1.58 -3.12
CA LEU A 138 -9.98 2.41 -3.03
C LEU A 138 -11.31 1.63 -3.16
N PRO A 139 -11.47 0.68 -4.12
CA PRO A 139 -12.71 -0.10 -4.22
C PRO A 139 -13.01 -0.93 -2.97
N LEU A 140 -11.98 -1.45 -2.29
CA LEU A 140 -12.13 -2.19 -1.04
C LEU A 140 -12.54 -1.28 0.11
N GLY A 141 -11.92 -0.10 0.21
CA GLY A 141 -12.29 0.90 1.20
C GLY A 141 -13.74 1.35 1.04
N TYR A 142 -14.17 1.64 -0.19
CA TYR A 142 -15.56 1.98 -0.52
C TYR A 142 -16.53 0.84 -0.17
N PHE A 143 -16.18 -0.40 -0.54
CA PHE A 143 -16.97 -1.58 -0.20
C PHE A 143 -17.13 -1.72 1.32
N ALA A 144 -16.04 -1.59 2.08
CA ALA A 144 -16.07 -1.74 3.52
C ALA A 144 -16.93 -0.65 4.19
N LEU A 145 -16.74 0.62 3.81
CA LEU A 145 -17.50 1.76 4.35
C LEU A 145 -19.01 1.66 4.09
N ASN A 146 -19.41 1.24 2.90
CA ASN A 146 -20.83 1.09 2.57
C ASN A 146 -21.50 -0.04 3.34
N ASN A 147 -20.75 -1.08 3.71
CA ASN A 147 -21.28 -2.22 4.45
C ASN A 147 -21.25 -2.00 5.98
N THR A 148 -20.42 -1.09 6.50
CA THR A 148 -20.48 -0.67 7.92
C THR A 148 -21.59 0.35 8.17
N ARG A 149 -21.77 1.34 7.29
CA ARG A 149 -22.77 2.42 7.44
C ARG A 149 -24.22 1.92 7.38
N GLY A 150 -24.47 0.79 6.72
CA GLY A 150 -25.81 0.20 6.63
C GLY A 150 -26.36 -0.39 7.93
N LYS A 151 -25.61 -0.36 9.04
CA LYS A 151 -26.03 -0.87 10.36
C LYS A 151 -26.31 0.22 11.40
N THR A 152 -26.07 1.50 11.09
CA THR A 152 -26.29 2.61 12.02
C THR A 152 -27.64 3.32 11.81
N ARG A 153 -28.54 2.73 11.03
CA ARG A 153 -29.93 3.16 10.85
C ARG A 153 -30.88 2.00 11.07
#